data_AF-A0A965PNW4-F1
#
_entry.id   AF-A0A965PNW4-F1
#
_cell.length_a   1.000
_cell.length_b   1.000
_cell.length_c   1.000
_cell.angle_alpha   90.00
_cell.angle_beta   90.00
_cell.angle_gamma   90.00
#
_symmetry.space_group_name_H-M   'P 1'
#
loop_
_entity.id
_entity.type
_entity.pdbx_description
1 polymer ?
#
loop_
_entity_poly.entity_id
_entity_poly.type
_entity_poly.pdbx_seq_one_letter_code
_entity_poly.pdbx_strand_id
1 'polypeptide(L)'
;MATTLVGLRSQSMTRDEEGHRTYNLSWLLRTDSHLDGPETVLQTVNLLFPVGSAYALDNDYDPWAFCTPDMSISVHQDLEEGEPCQHWIVTNKFTTKPMFRCNTVQIDNPLLEP
;
A
#
# COMPACT_ATOMS: atom_id res chain seq x y z
N MET A 1 -1.81 -5.83 -21.44
CA MET A 1 -2.52 -5.28 -20.28
C MET A 1 -1.57 -4.32 -19.63
N ALA A 2 -1.92 -3.04 -19.69
CA ALA A 2 -1.10 -1.95 -19.21
C ALA A 2 -1.91 -1.15 -18.19
N THR A 3 -1.35 -1.00 -16.99
CA THR A 3 -1.93 -0.16 -15.95
C THR A 3 -1.11 1.11 -15.85
N THR A 4 -1.78 2.26 -15.95
CA THR A 4 -1.14 3.58 -15.88
C THR A 4 -1.52 4.26 -14.57
N LEU A 5 -0.54 4.80 -13.85
CA LEU A 5 -0.78 5.69 -12.73
C LEU A 5 -1.28 7.04 -13.27
N VAL A 6 -2.49 7.44 -12.91
CA VAL A 6 -3.08 8.74 -13.32
C VAL A 6 -2.67 9.84 -12.35
N GLY A 7 -2.69 9.54 -11.04
CA GLY A 7 -2.25 10.49 -10.02
C GLY A 7 -2.80 10.20 -8.63
N LEU A 8 -2.40 11.04 -7.66
CA LEU A 8 -2.87 10.98 -6.29
C LEU A 8 -4.30 11.55 -6.18
N ARG A 9 -5.19 10.83 -5.48
CA ARG A 9 -6.57 11.26 -5.21
C ARG A 9 -6.75 11.80 -3.81
N SER A 10 -6.16 11.15 -2.83
CA SER A 10 -6.20 11.61 -1.45
C SER A 10 -4.97 11.17 -0.70
N GLN A 11 -4.63 11.98 0.30
CA GLN A 11 -3.55 11.73 1.24
C GLN A 11 -4.09 12.06 2.62
N SER A 12 -3.84 11.18 3.57
CA SER A 12 -4.14 11.41 4.97
C SER A 12 -3.03 10.86 5.84
N MET A 13 -2.89 11.43 7.03
CA MET A 13 -1.96 10.97 8.04
C MET A 13 -2.64 11.01 9.40
N THR A 14 -2.52 9.92 10.14
CA THR A 14 -2.95 9.82 11.52
C THR A 14 -1.75 9.51 12.40
N ARG A 15 -1.85 9.93 13.67
CA ARG A 15 -0.88 9.61 14.70
C ARG A 15 -1.61 9.02 15.89
N ASP A 16 -1.11 7.93 16.42
CA ASP A 16 -1.69 7.29 17.61
C ASP A 16 -1.10 7.84 18.92
N GLU A 17 -1.59 7.32 20.04
CA GLU A 17 -1.17 7.70 21.40
C GLU A 17 0.31 7.37 21.68
N GLU A 18 0.87 6.36 21.02
CA GLU A 18 2.29 5.97 21.10
C GLU A 18 3.19 6.84 20.21
N GLY A 19 2.57 7.71 19.39
CA GLY A 19 3.25 8.62 18.52
C GLY A 19 3.63 8.03 17.16
N HIS A 20 3.18 6.83 16.82
CA HIS A 20 3.37 6.22 15.52
C HIS A 20 2.48 6.87 14.46
N ARG A 21 3.06 7.11 13.29
CA ARG A 21 2.39 7.73 12.15
C ARG A 21 1.89 6.65 11.19
N THR A 22 0.71 6.88 10.64
CA THR A 22 0.14 6.07 9.56
C THR A 22 -0.30 6.99 8.45
N TYR A 23 0.29 6.83 7.26
CA TYR A 23 -0.08 7.56 6.06
C TYR A 23 -0.94 6.66 5.19
N ASN A 24 -2.06 7.16 4.70
CA ASN A 24 -2.87 6.48 3.69
C ASN A 24 -2.88 7.33 2.42
N LEU A 25 -2.41 6.74 1.33
CA LEU A 25 -2.34 7.37 0.01
C LEU A 25 -3.27 6.63 -0.93
N SER A 26 -4.27 7.32 -1.48
CA SER A 26 -5.16 6.75 -2.49
C SER A 26 -4.78 7.26 -3.88
N TRP A 27 -4.48 6.34 -4.78
CA TRP A 27 -4.04 6.58 -6.15
C TRP A 27 -5.13 6.22 -7.14
N LEU A 28 -5.28 7.03 -8.18
CA LEU A 28 -6.08 6.68 -9.35
C LEU A 28 -5.19 5.96 -10.37
N LEU A 29 -5.60 4.75 -10.75
CA LEU A 29 -5.00 3.97 -11.80
C LEU A 29 -6.01 3.76 -12.93
N ARG A 30 -5.51 3.67 -14.16
CA ARG A 30 -6.30 3.35 -15.35
C ARG A 30 -5.73 2.13 -16.06
N THR A 31 -6.58 1.17 -16.38
CA THR A 31 -6.24 -0.01 -17.20
C THR A 31 -6.61 0.23 -18.67
N ASP A 32 -5.94 -0.47 -19.59
CA ASP A 32 -6.23 -0.42 -21.03
C ASP A 32 -7.35 -1.38 -21.46
N SER A 33 -7.72 -2.33 -20.60
CA SER A 33 -8.82 -3.27 -20.80
C SER A 33 -9.85 -3.21 -19.68
N HIS A 34 -11.12 -3.40 -20.04
CA HIS A 34 -12.22 -3.60 -19.10
C HIS A 34 -12.30 -5.03 -18.54
N LEU A 35 -11.49 -5.93 -19.10
CA LEU A 35 -11.31 -7.30 -18.61
C LEU A 35 -10.22 -7.37 -17.53
N ASP A 36 -9.52 -6.26 -17.27
CA ASP A 36 -8.53 -6.20 -16.21
C ASP A 36 -9.21 -6.23 -14.85
N GLY A 37 -8.74 -7.12 -14.00
CA GLY A 37 -9.21 -7.24 -12.63
C GLY A 37 -8.30 -6.53 -11.62
N PRO A 38 -8.68 -6.53 -10.34
CA PRO A 38 -7.90 -5.93 -9.26
C PRO A 38 -6.50 -6.55 -9.11
N GLU A 39 -6.30 -7.81 -9.52
CA GLU A 39 -4.99 -8.47 -9.49
C GLU A 39 -3.98 -7.82 -10.44
N THR A 40 -4.40 -7.47 -11.66
CA THR A 40 -3.54 -6.76 -12.63
C THR A 40 -3.10 -5.40 -12.07
N VAL A 41 -4.03 -4.74 -11.38
CA VAL A 41 -3.78 -3.44 -10.72
C VAL A 41 -2.80 -3.62 -9.56
N LEU A 42 -2.99 -4.64 -8.71
CA LEU A 42 -2.12 -4.96 -7.57
C LEU A 42 -0.68 -5.19 -8.01
N GLN A 43 -0.46 -5.98 -9.08
CA GLN A 43 0.88 -6.25 -9.60
C GLN A 43 1.60 -4.97 -10.02
N THR A 44 0.88 -4.02 -10.62
CA THR A 44 1.44 -2.72 -11.01
C THR A 44 1.79 -1.88 -9.79
N VAL A 45 0.90 -1.84 -8.80
CA VAL A 45 1.09 -1.03 -7.59
C VAL A 45 2.28 -1.55 -6.78
N ASN A 46 2.46 -2.86 -6.69
CA ASN A 46 3.61 -3.46 -6.01
C ASN A 46 4.96 -3.07 -6.64
N LEU A 47 4.99 -2.76 -7.94
CA LEU A 47 6.19 -2.25 -8.61
C LEU A 47 6.43 -0.77 -8.30
N LEU A 48 5.37 0.02 -8.16
CA LEU A 48 5.45 1.47 -7.87
C LEU A 48 5.78 1.74 -6.40
N PHE A 49 5.17 0.97 -5.49
CA PHE A 49 5.28 1.13 -4.04
C PHE A 49 5.60 -0.23 -3.41
N PRO A 50 6.85 -0.73 -3.56
CA PRO A 50 7.21 -2.03 -3.02
C PRO A 50 7.10 -2.03 -1.50
N VAL A 51 6.59 -3.12 -0.93
CA VAL A 51 6.49 -3.31 0.52
C VAL A 51 7.87 -3.10 1.16
N GLY A 52 7.91 -2.31 2.24
CA GLY A 52 9.15 -1.94 2.92
C GLY A 52 9.87 -0.72 2.32
N SER A 53 9.39 -0.14 1.22
CA SER A 53 9.89 1.17 0.75
C SER A 53 9.58 2.27 1.77
N ALA A 54 10.48 3.23 1.89
CA ALA A 54 10.27 4.41 2.73
C ALA A 54 9.18 5.31 2.12
N TYR A 55 8.46 6.03 2.98
CA TYR A 55 7.51 7.04 2.55
C TYR A 55 8.24 8.21 1.89
N ALA A 56 7.92 8.46 0.62
CA ALA A 56 8.39 9.59 -0.16
C ALA A 56 7.27 10.03 -1.10
N LEU A 57 6.79 11.27 -0.94
CA LEU A 57 5.75 11.84 -1.77
C LEU A 57 6.04 13.32 -2.00
N ASP A 58 6.22 13.72 -3.25
CA ASP A 58 6.60 15.08 -3.66
C ASP A 58 7.81 15.61 -2.87
N ASN A 59 7.59 16.60 -1.99
CA ASN A 59 8.63 17.20 -1.15
C ASN A 59 8.51 16.77 0.33
N ASP A 60 7.74 15.71 0.61
CA ASP A 60 7.59 15.10 1.92
C ASP A 60 8.30 13.74 1.95
N TYR A 61 9.04 13.50 3.03
CA TYR A 61 9.87 12.31 3.18
C TYR A 61 9.94 11.88 4.65
N ASP A 62 9.54 10.64 4.92
CA ASP A 62 9.61 10.04 6.25
C ASP A 62 10.37 8.71 6.17
N PRO A 63 11.69 8.69 6.45
CA PRO A 63 12.51 7.48 6.35
C PRO A 63 12.13 6.40 7.35
N TRP A 64 11.31 6.72 8.35
CA TRP A 64 10.87 5.79 9.39
C TRP A 64 9.52 5.15 9.09
N ALA A 65 8.79 5.64 8.09
CA ALA A 65 7.51 5.09 7.68
C ALA A 65 7.68 4.17 6.47
N PHE A 66 7.26 2.93 6.60
CA PHE A 66 7.44 1.92 5.56
C PHE A 66 6.12 1.51 4.92
N CYS A 67 6.13 1.26 3.61
CA CYS A 67 4.99 0.70 2.90
C CYS A 67 4.65 -0.67 3.48
N THR A 68 3.39 -0.85 3.87
CA THR A 68 2.87 -2.10 4.41
C THR A 68 2.28 -2.96 3.29
N PRO A 69 2.11 -4.28 3.51
CA PRO A 69 1.35 -5.13 2.60
C PRO A 69 -0.17 -4.88 2.65
N ASP A 70 -0.64 -4.07 3.60
CA ASP A 70 -2.04 -3.69 3.76
C ASP A 70 -2.43 -2.67 2.67
N MET A 71 -3.20 -3.14 1.69
CA MET A 71 -3.61 -2.38 0.52
C MET A 71 -5.06 -2.68 0.17
N SER A 72 -5.81 -1.67 -0.24
CA SER A 72 -7.17 -1.83 -0.77
C SER A 72 -7.26 -1.38 -2.22
N ILE A 73 -7.97 -2.15 -3.03
CA ILE A 73 -8.23 -1.85 -4.44
C ILE A 73 -9.73 -1.84 -4.63
N SER A 74 -10.26 -0.73 -5.12
CA SER A 74 -11.69 -0.56 -5.41
C SER A 74 -11.89 0.07 -6.77
N VAL A 75 -13.05 -0.21 -7.37
CA VAL A 75 -13.48 0.46 -8.59
C VAL A 75 -13.74 1.94 -8.29
N HIS A 76 -13.41 2.83 -9.23
CA HIS A 76 -13.70 4.26 -9.10
C HIS A 76 -15.22 4.51 -9.04
N GLN A 77 -15.67 5.32 -8.08
CA GLN A 77 -17.10 5.48 -7.77
C GLN A 77 -17.91 6.22 -8.83
N ASP A 78 -17.25 6.92 -9.75
CA ASP A 78 -17.92 7.69 -10.82
C ASP A 78 -18.29 6.84 -12.06
N LEU A 79 -18.30 5.50 -11.96
CA LEU A 79 -18.77 4.64 -13.05
C LEU A 79 -20.29 4.63 -13.07
N GLU A 80 -20.88 5.12 -14.16
CA GLU A 80 -22.30 5.00 -14.40
C GLU A 80 -22.68 3.53 -14.63
N GLU A 81 -23.95 3.18 -14.37
CA GLU A 81 -24.44 1.80 -14.52
C GLU A 81 -24.28 1.33 -15.98
N GLY A 82 -23.43 0.33 -16.20
CA GLY A 82 -23.14 -0.24 -17.52
C GLY A 82 -21.85 0.26 -18.19
N GLU A 83 -21.12 1.19 -17.58
CA GLU A 83 -19.83 1.61 -18.11
C GLU A 83 -18.72 0.57 -17.85
N PRO A 84 -17.81 0.36 -18.83
CA PRO A 84 -16.68 -0.53 -18.66
C PRO A 84 -15.74 -0.03 -17.57
N CYS A 85 -15.50 -0.86 -16.54
CA CYS A 85 -14.58 -0.55 -15.45
C CYS A 85 -13.13 -0.48 -15.94
N GLN A 86 -12.58 0.73 -16.05
CA GLN A 86 -11.18 0.96 -16.41
C GLN A 86 -10.43 1.79 -15.36
N HIS A 87 -11.14 2.35 -14.38
CA HIS A 87 -10.58 3.24 -13.37
C HIS A 87 -10.65 2.60 -12.00
N TRP A 88 -9.51 2.60 -11.31
CA TRP A 88 -9.31 1.93 -10.04
C TRP A 88 -8.73 2.91 -9.03
N ILE A 89 -9.23 2.83 -7.80
CA ILE A 89 -8.66 3.50 -6.63
C ILE A 89 -7.87 2.46 -5.86
N VAL A 90 -6.60 2.77 -5.61
CA VAL A 90 -5.72 1.92 -4.80
C VAL A 90 -5.27 2.70 -3.60
N THR A 91 -5.51 2.19 -2.40
CA THR A 91 -5.02 2.81 -1.16
C THR A 91 -3.86 2.03 -0.59
N ASN A 92 -2.71 2.68 -0.52
CA ASN A 92 -1.48 2.17 0.08
C ASN A 92 -1.30 2.78 1.47
N LYS A 93 -0.81 1.97 2.40
CA LYS A 93 -0.57 2.37 3.77
C LYS A 93 0.91 2.33 4.12
N PHE A 94 1.41 3.42 4.66
CA PHE A 94 2.76 3.53 5.22
C PHE A 94 2.67 3.72 6.72
N THR A 95 3.53 3.07 7.49
CA THR A 95 3.52 3.22 8.94
C THR A 95 4.90 3.19 9.55
N THR A 96 5.07 3.95 10.64
CA THR A 96 6.24 3.85 11.51
C THR A 96 6.11 2.72 12.54
N LYS A 97 4.95 2.04 12.60
CA LYS A 97 4.78 0.90 13.49
C LYS A 97 5.68 -0.24 13.04
N PRO A 98 6.36 -0.94 13.97
CA PRO A 98 7.12 -2.13 13.62
C PRO A 98 6.18 -3.17 12.98
N MET A 99 6.41 -3.51 11.72
CA MET A 99 5.77 -4.68 11.13
C MET A 99 6.36 -5.93 11.78
N PHE A 100 5.52 -6.92 12.06
CA PHE A 100 5.93 -8.16 12.72
C PHE A 100 7.07 -8.82 11.94
N ARG A 101 8.28 -8.84 12.51
CA ARG A 101 9.44 -9.49 11.89
C ARG A 101 9.30 -11.00 12.09
N CYS A 102 9.48 -11.80 11.03
CA CYS A 102 9.45 -13.27 11.08
C CYS A 102 10.55 -13.93 11.94
N ASN A 103 11.27 -13.18 12.78
CA ASN A 103 12.29 -13.70 13.68
C ASN A 103 11.89 -13.51 15.14
N THR A 104 10.79 -14.13 15.55
CA THR A 104 10.65 -14.63 16.91
C THR A 104 11.28 -16.02 16.96
N VAL A 105 12.58 -16.12 16.69
CA VAL A 105 13.34 -17.26 17.21
C VAL A 105 13.29 -17.05 18.71
N GLN A 106 12.50 -17.84 19.43
CA GLN A 106 12.67 -17.93 20.87
C GLN A 106 14.12 -18.36 21.07
N ILE A 107 14.94 -17.47 21.64
CA ILE A 107 16.26 -17.85 22.09
C ILE A 107 16.00 -18.74 23.30
N ASP A 108 15.83 -20.03 23.05
CA ASP A 108 15.79 -21.03 24.11
C ASP A 108 17.13 -20.97 24.84
N ASN A 109 17.07 -21.01 26.17
CA ASN A 109 18.25 -20.91 27.02
C ASN A 109 19.19 -22.09 26.70
N PRO A 110 20.39 -21.84 26.13
CA PRO A 110 21.30 -22.90 25.69
C PRO A 110 21.91 -23.71 26.85
N LEU A 111 21.59 -23.37 28.11
CA LEU A 111 22.03 -24.09 29.32
C LEU A 111 21.06 -25.20 29.78
N LEU A 112 20.00 -25.49 29.00
CA LEU A 112 19.01 -26.53 29.34
C LEU A 112 19.19 -27.85 28.57
N GLU A 113 20.21 -27.98 27.71
CA GLU A 113 20.55 -29.28 27.11
C GLU A 113 21.42 -30.12 28.08
N PRO A 114 21.03 -31.37 28.39
CA PRO A 114 21.71 -32.24 29.35
C PRO A 114 23.05 -32.80 28.88
#